data_AF-A0A951RM40-F1
#
_entry.id   AF-A0A951RM40-F1
#
_cell.length_a   1.000
_cell.length_b   1.000
_cell.length_c   1.000
_cell.angle_alpha   90.00
_cell.angle_beta   90.00
_cell.angle_gamma   90.00
#
_symmetry.space_group_name_H-M   'P 1'
#
loop_
_entity.id
_entity.type
_entity.pdbx_description
1 polymer ?
#
loop_
_entity_poly.entity_id
_entity_poly.type
_entity_poly.pdbx_seq_one_letter_code
_entity_poly.pdbx_strand_id
1 'polypeptide(L)' 'VYGIAEELEEEYPHVKFYDMEFDHADAHVIRNLPEVRGFMGIPFTIYYKNGQVVKATSSIQTRQQITTILDEQFAQAVNA' A
#
# COMPACT_ATOMS: atom_id res chain seq x y z
N VAL A 1 -5.71 3.23 -8.94
CA VAL A 1 -4.67 3.17 -7.88
C VAL A 1 -3.40 3.88 -8.34
N TYR A 2 -2.78 3.53 -9.47
CA TYR A 2 -1.53 4.17 -9.95
C TYR A 2 -1.55 5.71 -9.97
N GLY A 3 -2.51 6.34 -10.65
CA GLY A 3 -2.59 7.82 -10.66
C GLY A 3 -2.82 8.44 -9.28
N ILE A 4 -3.48 7.73 -8.36
CA ILE A 4 -3.62 8.19 -6.97
C ILE A 4 -2.28 8.08 -6.23
N ALA A 5 -1.50 7.02 -6.47
CA ALA A 5 -0.19 6.86 -5.85
C ALA A 5 0.79 7.95 -6.30
N GLU A 6 0.78 8.31 -7.59
CA GLU A 6 1.59 9.41 -8.13
C GLU A 6 1.27 10.75 -7.43
N GLU A 7 -0.01 11.10 -7.29
CA GLU A 7 -0.43 12.32 -6.57
C GLU A 7 -0.01 12.28 -5.09
N LEU A 8 -0.17 11.14 -4.42
CA LEU A 8 0.12 10.99 -2.99
C LEU A 8 1.62 10.92 -2.68
N GLU A 9 2.46 10.60 -3.66
CA GLU A 9 3.91 10.62 -3.48
C GLU A 9 4.44 12.03 -3.16
N GLU A 10 3.82 13.07 -3.73
CA GLU A 10 4.14 14.47 -3.42
C GLU A 10 3.65 14.89 -2.02
N GLU A 11 2.49 14.36 -1.58
CA GLU A 11 1.86 14.73 -0.30
C GLU A 11 2.42 13.97 0.91
N TYR A 12 2.90 12.74 0.69
CA TYR A 12 3.48 11.87 1.72
C TYR A 12 4.96 11.59 1.43
N PRO A 13 5.85 12.61 1.47
CA PRO A 13 7.27 12.45 1.08
C PRO A 13 8.07 11.51 2.01
N HIS A 14 7.48 11.12 3.15
CA HIS A 14 8.03 10.17 4.11
C HIS A 14 7.60 8.71 3.84
N VAL A 15 6.68 8.50 2.88
CA VAL A 15 6.23 7.20 2.40
C VAL A 15 6.76 6.99 1.00
N LYS A 16 7.27 5.79 0.72
CA LYS A 16 7.72 5.42 -0.64
C LYS A 16 6.64 4.60 -1.31
N PHE A 17 6.28 4.98 -2.52
CA PHE A 17 5.31 4.28 -3.34
C PHE A 17 6.05 3.38 -4.33
N TYR A 18 5.56 2.16 -4.50
CA TYR A 18 6.12 1.18 -5.40
C TYR A 18 4.99 0.50 -6.15
N ASP A 19 5.17 0.31 -7.44
CA ASP A 19 4.33 -0.54 -8.27
C ASP A 19 5.08 -1.85 -8.61
N MET A 20 4.30 -2.90 -8.81
CA MET A 20 4.83 -4.19 -9.24
C MET A 20 3.77 -4.90 -10.04
N GLU A 21 4.16 -5.46 -11.18
CA GLU A 21 3.26 -6.23 -12.01
C GLU A 21 2.76 -7.48 -11.29
N PHE A 22 1.44 -7.68 -11.40
CA PHE A 22 0.68 -8.85 -11.00
C PHE A 22 1.47 -10.14 -11.12
N ASP A 23 1.85 -10.40 -12.37
CA ASP A 23 2.30 -11.63 -12.99
C ASP A 23 3.82 -11.83 -12.99
N HIS A 24 4.61 -10.81 -12.60
CA HIS A 24 6.07 -10.92 -12.49
C HIS A 24 6.50 -12.08 -11.58
N ALA A 25 7.59 -12.78 -11.94
CA ALA A 25 8.07 -13.94 -11.18
C ALA A 25 8.40 -13.58 -9.71
N ASP A 26 8.95 -12.39 -9.49
CA ASP A 26 9.31 -11.90 -8.15
C ASP A 26 8.09 -11.46 -7.32
N ALA A 27 6.91 -11.32 -7.93
CA ALA A 27 5.70 -10.94 -7.20
C ALA A 27 5.23 -12.02 -6.21
N HIS A 28 5.81 -13.23 -6.25
CA HIS A 28 5.54 -14.28 -5.26
C HIS A 28 5.74 -13.82 -3.81
N VAL A 29 6.67 -12.88 -3.56
CA VAL A 29 6.91 -12.32 -2.21
C VAL A 29 5.69 -11.59 -1.67
N ILE A 30 4.87 -11.02 -2.55
CA ILE A 30 3.61 -10.37 -2.22
C ILE A 30 2.45 -11.36 -2.24
N ARG A 31 2.33 -12.19 -3.28
CA ARG A 31 1.21 -13.14 -3.43
C ARG A 31 1.13 -14.17 -2.29
N ASN A 32 2.26 -14.49 -1.68
CA ASN A 32 2.34 -15.49 -0.61
C ASN A 32 2.18 -14.92 0.80
N LEU A 33 2.02 -13.59 0.94
CA LEU A 33 1.84 -12.96 2.25
C LEU A 33 0.57 -13.50 2.93
N PRO A 34 0.63 -13.78 4.25
CA PRO A 34 -0.53 -14.24 4.99
C PRO A 34 -1.70 -13.26 4.92
N GLU A 35 -1.44 -11.96 4.84
CA GLU A 35 -2.43 -10.88 4.80
C GLU A 35 -3.27 -10.86 3.51
N VAL A 36 -2.76 -11.44 2.41
CA VAL A 36 -3.45 -11.42 1.11
C VAL A 36 -4.04 -12.77 0.68
N ARG A 37 -3.88 -13.85 1.47
CA ARG A 37 -4.35 -15.20 1.10
C ARG A 37 -5.86 -15.29 0.86
N GLY A 38 -6.64 -14.39 1.48
CA GLY A 38 -8.09 -14.32 1.30
C GLY A 38 -8.55 -13.37 0.20
N PHE A 39 -7.64 -12.68 -0.49
CA PHE A 39 -8.01 -11.71 -1.52
C PHE A 39 -8.42 -12.42 -2.80
N MET A 40 -9.64 -12.11 -3.26
CA MET A 40 -10.25 -12.75 -4.43
C MET A 40 -10.07 -11.92 -5.72
N GLY A 41 -9.45 -10.73 -5.65
CA GLY A 41 -9.33 -9.85 -6.81
C GLY A 41 -8.25 -8.79 -6.68
N ILE A 42 -7.60 -8.50 -7.80
CA ILE A 42 -6.60 -7.43 -7.97
C ILE A 42 -7.28 -6.06 -8.21
N PRO A 43 -6.55 -4.92 -8.04
CA PRO A 43 -5.18 -4.80 -7.54
C PRO A 43 -5.06 -5.10 -6.04
N PHE A 44 -3.85 -5.43 -5.60
CA PHE A 44 -3.50 -5.46 -4.18
C PHE A 44 -2.76 -4.16 -3.83
N THR A 45 -2.99 -3.64 -2.63
CA THR A 45 -2.21 -2.52 -2.09
C THR A 45 -1.75 -2.91 -0.69
N ILE A 46 -0.44 -2.92 -0.47
CA ILE A 46 0.18 -3.41 0.75
C ILE A 46 1.02 -2.30 1.35
N TYR A 47 0.85 -2.11 2.66
CA TYR A 47 1.45 -1.04 3.41
C TYR A 47 2.48 -1.63 4.35
N TYR A 48 3.74 -1.24 4.16
CA TYR A 48 4.87 -1.70 4.96
C TYR A 48 5.37 -0.60 5.88
N LYS A 49 5.53 -0.91 7.18
CA LYS A 49 6.19 -0.02 8.15
C LYS A 49 7.27 -0.82 8.86
N ASN A 50 8.50 -0.31 8.86
CA ASN A 50 9.65 -0.98 9.48
C ASN A 50 9.85 -2.44 9.00
N GLY A 51 9.60 -2.71 7.71
CA GLY A 51 9.74 -4.04 7.11
C GLY A 51 8.59 -5.02 7.42
N GLN A 52 7.56 -4.59 8.14
CA GLN A 52 6.39 -5.41 8.47
C GLN A 52 5.14 -4.91 7.75
N VAL A 53 4.26 -5.83 7.35
CA VAL A 53 2.95 -5.49 6.77
C VAL A 53 2.05 -4.97 7.90
N VAL A 54 1.62 -3.72 7.79
CA VAL A 54 0.69 -3.10 8.75
C VAL A 54 -0.75 -3.04 8.24
N LYS A 55 -0.92 -3.07 6.91
CA LYS A 55 -2.22 -3.13 6.25
C LYS A 55 -2.08 -3.77 4.87
N ALA A 56 -3.12 -4.46 4.42
CA ALA A 56 -3.28 -4.87 3.04
C ALA A 56 -4.75 -4.65 2.62
N THR A 57 -4.97 -4.26 1.38
CA THR A 57 -6.29 -4.14 0.76
C THR A 57 -6.30 -4.79 -0.62
N SER A 58 -7.49 -5.23 -1.04
CA SER A 58 -7.75 -5.78 -2.37
C SER A 58 -8.72 -4.90 -3.14
N SER A 59 -8.77 -5.08 -4.45
CA SER A 59 -9.64 -4.33 -5.35
C SER A 59 -9.29 -2.83 -5.43
N ILE A 60 -9.94 -2.14 -6.36
CA ILE A 60 -9.71 -0.71 -6.60
C ILE A 60 -10.08 0.08 -5.35
N GLN A 61 -9.14 0.89 -4.87
CA GLN A 61 -9.33 1.83 -3.77
C GLN A 61 -9.57 3.24 -4.29
N THR A 62 -10.37 4.02 -3.57
CA THR A 62 -10.49 5.47 -3.76
C THR A 62 -9.35 6.21 -3.06
N ARG A 63 -9.12 7.47 -3.45
CA ARG A 63 -8.12 8.33 -2.82
C ARG A 63 -8.32 8.44 -1.31
N GLN A 64 -9.57 8.64 -0.88
CA GLN A 64 -9.91 8.75 0.55
C GLN A 64 -9.59 7.48 1.33
N GLN A 65 -9.81 6.29 0.75
CA GLN A 65 -9.48 5.03 1.41
C GLN A 65 -7.97 4.90 1.62
N ILE A 66 -7.18 5.27 0.60
CA ILE A 66 -5.73 5.21 0.67
C ILE A 66 -5.20 6.22 1.69
N THR A 67 -5.62 7.49 1.63
CA THR A 67 -5.15 8.53 2.58
C THR A 67 -5.53 8.22 4.01
N THR A 68 -6.72 7.68 4.26
CA THR A 68 -7.13 7.25 5.62
C THR A 68 -6.16 6.22 6.19
N ILE A 69 -5.75 5.22 5.38
CA ILE A 69 -4.77 4.22 5.81
C ILE A 69 -3.39 4.87 6.00
N LEU A 70 -3.00 5.77 5.11
CA LEU A 70 -1.72 6.47 5.21
C LEU A 70 -1.65 7.29 6.51
N ASP A 71 -2.69 8.05 6.84
CA ASP A 71 -2.76 8.85 8.05
C ASP A 71 -2.75 7.96 9.30
N GLU A 72 -3.53 6.87 9.31
CA GLU A 72 -3.59 5.95 10.46
C GLU A 72 -2.25 5.24 10.72
N GLN A 73 -1.57 4.82 9.66
CA GLN A 73 -0.41 3.94 9.78
C GLN A 73 0.93 4.69 9.70
N PHE A 74 0.98 5.82 8.99
CA PHE A 74 2.22 6.53 8.65
C PHE A 74 2.26 7.98 9.13
N ALA A 75 1.21 8.49 9.80
CA ALA A 75 1.27 9.83 10.41
C ALA A 75 2.58 10.01 11.18
N GLN A 76 3.35 11.00 10.75
CA GLN A 76 4.55 11.40 11.45
C GLN A 76 4.10 12.06 12.75
N ALA A 77 4.52 11.53 13.90
CA ALA A 77 4.36 12.25 15.14
C ALA A 77 5.09 13.58 14.96
N VAL A 78 4.33 14.68 14.88
CA VAL A 78 4.90 16.01 14.98
C VAL A 78 5.45 16.07 16.40
N ASN A 79 6.76 15.93 16.55
CA ASN A 79 7.41 16.17 17.82
C ASN A 79 7.11 17.64 18.17
N ALA A 80 6.19 17.83 19.12
CA ALA A 80 5.86 19.12 19.70
C ALA A 80 7.01 19.64 20.58
#